data_AF-A0A6C1E900-F1
#
_entry.id   AF-A0A6C1E900-F1
#
_cell.length_a   1.000
_cell.length_b   1.000
_cell.length_c   1.000
_cell.angle_alpha   90.00
_cell.angle_beta   90.00
_cell.angle_gamma   90.00
#
_symmetry.space_group_name_H-M   'P 1'
#
loop_
_entity.id
_entity.type
_entity.pdbx_description
1 polymer ?
#
loop_
_entity_poly.entity_id
_entity_poly.type
_entity_poly.pdbx_seq_one_letter_code
_entity_poly.pdbx_strand_id
1 'polypeptide(L)'
;MPRVVLESNSGQVDSIFLQPWIKPLIDDNSDHHHHQLPSDHVIPALAQQDLALPHMCPQILTNPYHFARITRFYNVCDYRVYASIRDSAHQILS
;
A
#
# COMPACT_ATOMS: atom_id res chain seq x y z
N MET A 1 20.77 24.78 -33.28
CA MET A 1 19.67 25.11 -32.36
C MET A 1 20.04 24.63 -30.97
N PRO A 2 19.86 25.41 -29.90
CA PRO A 2 20.23 24.99 -28.55
C PRO A 2 19.27 23.90 -28.07
N ARG A 3 19.82 22.87 -27.43
CA ARG A 3 19.06 21.74 -26.90
C ARG A 3 18.49 22.15 -25.55
N VAL A 4 17.22 22.54 -25.53
CA VAL A 4 16.47 22.81 -24.30
C VAL A 4 16.10 21.45 -23.69
N VAL A 5 16.83 21.05 -22.65
CA VAL A 5 16.44 19.90 -21.83
C VAL A 5 15.53 20.45 -20.74
N LEU A 6 14.22 20.21 -20.88
CA LEU A 6 13.27 20.45 -19.80
C LEU A 6 13.53 19.38 -18.75
N GLU A 7 14.26 19.73 -17.69
CA GLU A 7 14.37 18.85 -16.52
C GLU A 7 12.96 18.65 -15.97
N SER A 8 12.43 17.44 -16.16
CA SER A 8 11.16 17.04 -15.54
C SER A 8 11.42 16.88 -14.05
N ASN A 9 11.37 17.99 -13.30
CA ASN A 9 11.30 18.02 -11.84
C ASN A 9 9.97 17.45 -11.30
N SER A 10 9.31 16.56 -12.07
CA SER A 10 8.19 15.78 -11.58
C SER A 10 8.74 14.56 -10.84
N GLY A 11 9.26 14.79 -9.64
CA GLY A 11 9.19 13.73 -8.64
C GLY A 11 7.73 13.28 -8.60
N GLN A 12 7.47 11.99 -8.83
CA GLN A 12 6.11 11.44 -8.79
C GLN A 12 5.46 11.89 -7.49
N VAL A 13 4.52 12.83 -7.57
CA VAL A 13 3.80 13.32 -6.39
C VAL A 13 2.83 12.21 -6.03
N ASP A 14 3.05 11.59 -4.88
CA ASP A 14 2.15 10.56 -4.37
C ASP A 14 0.76 11.15 -4.15
N SER A 15 -0.26 10.31 -4.31
CA SER A 15 -1.66 10.69 -4.05
C SER A 15 -1.82 11.17 -2.62
N ILE A 16 -2.69 12.17 -2.38
CA ILE A 16 -3.01 12.66 -1.04
C ILE A 16 -3.55 11.57 -0.10
N PHE A 17 -4.09 10.49 -0.66
CA PHE A 17 -4.60 9.35 0.11
C PHE A 17 -3.52 8.33 0.47
N LEU A 18 -2.35 8.37 -0.19
CA LEU A 18 -1.22 7.48 0.07
C LEU A 18 -0.35 8.05 1.20
N GLN A 19 -0.77 7.81 2.44
CA GLN A 19 -0.03 8.23 3.63
C GLN A 19 0.88 7.10 4.15
N PRO A 20 1.92 7.39 4.96
CA PRO A 20 2.74 6.37 5.58
C PRO A 20 1.94 5.57 6.60
N TRP A 21 1.94 4.23 6.49
CA TRP A 21 1.26 3.33 7.42
C TRP A 21 2.04 2.03 7.68
N ILE A 22 2.91 1.58 6.75
CA ILE A 22 3.64 0.31 6.87
C ILE A 22 4.58 0.32 8.07
N LYS A 23 5.36 1.40 8.25
CA LYS A 23 6.31 1.48 9.36
C LYS A 23 5.62 1.52 10.73
N PRO A 24 4.67 2.43 11.00
CA PRO A 24 3.91 2.42 12.24
C PRO A 24 3.28 1.06 12.51
N LEU A 25 2.71 0.43 11.48
CA LEU A 25 2.11 -0.89 11.62
C LEU A 25 3.12 -1.95 12.08
N ILE A 26 4.32 -1.99 11.52
CA ILE A 26 5.34 -2.97 11.92
C ILE A 26 5.87 -2.65 13.31
N ASP A 27 6.13 -1.37 13.60
CA ASP A 27 6.66 -0.91 14.88
C ASP A 27 5.67 -1.22 16.02
N ASP A 28 4.39 -0.93 15.83
CA ASP A 28 3.31 -1.23 16.79
C ASP A 28 3.12 -2.75 16.99
N ASN A 29 3.49 -3.56 15.99
CA ASN A 29 3.40 -5.02 16.04
C ASN A 29 4.75 -5.74 16.27
N SER A 30 5.78 -5.01 16.72
CA SER A 30 7.13 -5.54 16.88
C SER A 30 7.34 -6.30 18.21
N ASP A 31 6.40 -6.21 19.14
CA ASP A 31 6.38 -6.97 20.40
C ASP A 31 5.97 -8.43 20.14
N HIS A 32 6.85 -9.15 19.44
CA HIS A 32 6.72 -10.56 19.02
C HIS A 32 6.50 -11.58 20.15
N HIS A 33 6.44 -11.14 21.41
CA HIS A 33 6.09 -11.99 22.55
C HIS A 33 4.58 -12.08 22.82
N HIS A 34 3.77 -11.18 22.26
CA HIS A 34 2.33 -11.09 22.55
C HIS A 34 1.41 -11.00 21.33
N HIS A 35 1.93 -11.04 20.09
CA HIS A 35 1.05 -11.08 18.93
C HIS A 35 0.26 -12.39 18.86
N GLN A 36 -0.99 -12.24 19.26
CA GLN A 36 -2.13 -13.06 18.92
C GLN A 36 -2.13 -13.27 17.40
N LEU A 37 -1.97 -14.55 17.02
CA LEU A 37 -2.30 -15.16 15.73
C LEU A 37 -1.64 -14.58 14.44
N PRO A 38 -0.91 -15.41 13.66
CA PRO A 38 -0.36 -15.05 12.34
C PRO A 38 -1.36 -14.56 11.28
N SER A 39 -2.66 -14.56 11.60
CA SER A 39 -3.77 -14.27 10.68
C SER A 39 -4.60 -13.06 11.11
N ASP A 40 -4.17 -12.32 12.14
CA ASP A 40 -4.94 -11.17 12.61
C ASP A 40 -5.06 -10.10 11.53
N HIS A 41 -6.30 -9.67 11.30
CA HIS A 41 -6.64 -8.72 10.25
C HIS A 41 -6.28 -7.32 10.69
N VAL A 42 -5.22 -6.78 10.08
CA VAL A 42 -4.73 -5.43 10.33
C VAL A 42 -5.65 -4.36 9.74
N ILE A 43 -6.35 -4.69 8.64
CA ILE A 43 -7.25 -3.77 7.94
C ILE A 43 -8.67 -4.33 7.92
N PRO A 44 -9.71 -3.48 7.95
CA PRO A 44 -11.09 -3.92 7.79
C PRO A 44 -11.30 -4.69 6.49
N ALA A 45 -12.13 -5.73 6.53
CA ALA A 45 -12.54 -6.44 5.32
C ALA A 45 -13.42 -5.52 4.45
N LEU A 46 -13.17 -5.52 3.15
CA LEU A 46 -13.92 -4.75 2.16
C LEU A 46 -15.00 -5.61 1.51
N ALA A 47 -16.19 -5.05 1.30
CA ALA A 47 -17.24 -5.72 0.55
C ALA A 47 -16.97 -5.63 -0.96
N GLN A 48 -17.63 -6.49 -1.74
CA GLN A 48 -17.46 -6.52 -3.20
C GLN A 48 -17.83 -5.18 -3.88
N GLN A 49 -18.78 -4.44 -3.30
CA GLN A 49 -19.18 -3.12 -3.79
C GLN A 49 -18.06 -2.08 -3.61
N ASP A 50 -17.33 -2.16 -2.50
CA ASP A 50 -16.21 -1.27 -2.20
C ASP A 50 -15.03 -1.52 -3.14
N LEU A 51 -14.82 -2.78 -3.54
CA LEU A 51 -13.81 -3.16 -4.53
C LEU A 51 -14.13 -2.68 -5.95
N ALA A 52 -15.43 -2.55 -6.28
CA ALA A 52 -15.85 -2.09 -7.60
C ALA A 52 -15.63 -0.58 -7.79
N LEU A 53 -15.90 0.22 -6.75
CA LEU A 53 -15.75 1.68 -6.77
C LEU A 53 -15.00 2.19 -5.53
N PRO A 54 -13.71 1.84 -5.36
CA PRO A 54 -12.97 2.14 -4.14
C PRO A 54 -12.77 3.65 -3.91
N HIS A 55 -12.75 4.42 -5.00
CA HIS A 55 -12.63 5.88 -4.97
C HIS A 55 -13.93 6.60 -4.55
N MET A 56 -15.05 5.88 -4.39
CA MET A 56 -16.31 6.42 -3.89
C MET A 56 -16.62 5.93 -2.48
N CYS A 57 -15.88 4.95 -1.96
CA CYS A 57 -16.11 4.36 -0.65
C CYS A 57 -15.45 5.21 0.45
N PRO A 58 -16.22 5.85 1.36
CA PRO A 58 -15.65 6.68 2.41
C PRO A 58 -14.76 5.89 3.38
N GLN A 59 -15.04 4.60 3.58
CA GLN A 59 -14.24 3.75 4.45
C GLN A 59 -12.82 3.54 3.90
N ILE A 60 -12.71 3.38 2.58
CA ILE A 60 -11.41 3.28 1.91
C ILE A 60 -10.72 4.64 1.94
N LEU A 61 -11.40 5.70 1.49
CA LEU A 61 -10.80 7.04 1.36
C LEU A 61 -10.29 7.64 2.67
N THR A 62 -10.93 7.32 3.80
CA THR A 62 -10.54 7.84 5.12
C THR A 62 -9.46 7.02 5.82
N ASN A 63 -9.21 5.78 5.37
CA ASN A 63 -8.23 4.89 5.98
C ASN A 63 -7.02 4.67 5.05
N PRO A 64 -5.85 5.26 5.37
CA PRO A 64 -4.65 5.13 4.55
C PRO A 64 -4.16 3.70 4.34
N TYR A 65 -4.51 2.77 5.23
CA TYR A 65 -4.02 1.40 5.21
C TYR A 65 -4.56 0.61 4.00
N HIS A 66 -5.64 1.09 3.37
CA HIS A 66 -6.15 0.52 2.12
C HIS A 66 -5.39 1.01 0.88
N PHE A 67 -4.54 2.04 1.01
CA PHE A 67 -3.77 2.57 -0.11
C PHE A 67 -2.36 1.99 -0.11
N ALA A 68 -2.04 1.27 -1.17
CA ALA A 68 -0.71 0.75 -1.44
C ALA A 68 -0.40 0.87 -2.93
N ARG A 69 0.88 0.99 -3.24
CA ARG A 69 1.40 0.98 -4.61
C ARG A 69 2.19 -0.29 -4.85
N ILE A 70 1.87 -1.01 -5.92
CA ILE A 70 2.65 -2.17 -6.34
C ILE A 70 3.95 -1.70 -6.96
N THR A 71 5.09 -2.21 -6.49
CA THR A 71 6.43 -1.88 -7.00
C THR A 71 6.97 -2.95 -7.92
N ARG A 72 6.74 -4.23 -7.59
CA ARG A 72 7.25 -5.37 -8.35
C ARG A 72 6.36 -6.60 -8.19
N PHE A 73 6.15 -7.33 -9.27
CA PHE A 73 5.57 -8.68 -9.24
C PHE A 73 6.69 -9.71 -9.32
N TYR A 74 6.54 -10.82 -8.60
CA TYR A 74 7.52 -11.91 -8.59
C TYR A 74 7.00 -13.16 -9.29
N ASN A 75 5.94 -13.77 -8.76
CA ASN A 75 5.44 -15.05 -9.25
C ASN A 75 3.96 -15.25 -8.87
N VAL A 76 3.33 -16.25 -9.48
CA VAL A 76 2.02 -16.78 -9.09
C VAL A 76 2.20 -18.25 -8.70
N CYS A 77 1.83 -18.62 -7.48
CA CYS A 77 1.88 -19.98 -6.97
C CYS A 77 0.61 -20.27 -6.17
N ASP A 78 0.03 -21.47 -6.30
CA ASP A 78 -1.18 -21.90 -5.57
C ASP A 78 -2.35 -20.92 -5.66
N TYR A 79 -2.59 -20.36 -6.85
CA TYR A 79 -3.62 -19.34 -7.12
C TYR A 79 -3.43 -18.04 -6.31
N ARG A 80 -2.23 -17.79 -5.78
CA ARG A 80 -1.83 -16.57 -5.05
C ARG A 80 -0.75 -15.82 -5.82
N VAL A 81 -0.87 -14.50 -5.86
CA VAL A 81 0.10 -13.61 -6.50
C VAL A 81 1.07 -13.11 -5.43
N TYR A 82 2.37 -13.25 -5.68
CA TYR A 82 3.44 -12.75 -4.82
C TYR A 82 4.05 -11.49 -5.42
N ALA A 83 3.98 -10.39 -4.67
CA ALA A 83 4.41 -9.08 -5.11
C ALA A 83 5.12 -8.30 -3.99
N SER A 84 5.65 -7.13 -4.34
CA SER A 84 6.06 -6.13 -3.36
C SER A 84 5.20 -4.89 -3.53
N ILE A 85 4.77 -4.36 -2.40
CA ILE A 85 3.96 -3.15 -2.31
C ILE A 85 4.64 -2.14 -1.40
N ARG A 86 4.34 -0.87 -1.60
CA ARG A 86 4.83 0.22 -0.76
C ARG A 86 3.72 1.20 -0.41
N ASP A 87 3.90 1.89 0.70
CA ASP A 87 3.22 3.15 0.97
C ASP A 87 4.10 4.31 0.45
N SER A 88 3.87 5.53 0.93
CA SER A 88 4.69 6.68 0.56
C SER A 88 6.13 6.60 1.10
N ALA A 89 6.41 5.82 2.15
CA ALA A 89 7.70 5.84 2.86
C ALA A 89 8.49 4.51 2.79
N HIS A 90 7.85 3.36 2.98
CA HIS A 90 8.47 2.05 3.15
C HIS A 90 7.84 1.01 2.24
N GLN A 91 8.55 -0.11 2.05
CA GLN A 91 8.15 -1.22 1.17
C GLN A 91 8.05 -2.53 1.96
N ILE A 92 7.05 -3.34 1.66
CA ILE A 92 6.82 -4.67 2.22
C ILE A 92 6.51 -5.71 1.11
N LEU A 93 6.60 -7.00 1.44
CA LEU A 93 6.16 -8.10 0.59
C LEU A 93 4.66 -8.37 0.79
N SER A 94 3.98 -8.75 -0.28
CA SER A 94 2.56 -9.09 -0.29
C SER A 94 2.28 -10.35 -1.09
#